data_AF-A0A5J4ZXL6-F1
#
_entry.id   AF-A0A5J4ZXL6-F1
#
_cell.length_a   1.000
_cell.length_b   1.000
_cell.length_c   1.000
_cell.angle_alpha   90.00
_cell.angle_beta   90.00
_cell.angle_gamma   90.00
#
_symmetry.space_group_name_H-M   'P 1'
#
loop_
_entity.id
_entity.type
_entity.pdbx_description
1 polymer ?
#
loop_
_entity_poly.entity_id
_entity_poly.type
_entity_poly.pdbx_seq_one_letter_code
_entity_poly.pdbx_strand_id
1 'polypeptide(L)'
;MFKAILVMGRDPTQFSKPPLDRLIPELLERDVKALDVCNAITHGVELVRYWQKLAQIAVSALEQRPIGEGQRGLGRPGGAAVAPPRITGTEPPESFRSLSSSVAKSWSAARQIQAMSSNLVAPRGGEATGLALPVYIMSTVLVFVMWALVAAIPCQERNGLTTNFQIPRQVGWAQAMIRLQERIAEEWKKKEKKGTAGLLEETQRMEKVALSLMEFADSFEFPAEEELVAAQVGELAEICRKMEEGLGPLEQQIRDVFRRIVKSRREVLDVLDQSAKLSSPVPY
;
A
#
# COMPACT_ATOMS: atom_id res chain seq x y z
N MET A 1 -10.62 -17.04 -8.20
CA MET A 1 -10.07 -16.70 -9.53
C MET A 1 -9.55 -17.95 -10.25
N PHE A 2 -8.98 -18.93 -9.54
CA PHE A 2 -8.27 -20.07 -10.14
C PHE A 2 -9.03 -21.41 -10.20
N LYS A 3 -10.29 -21.44 -9.76
CA LYS A 3 -11.21 -22.59 -9.99
C LYS A 3 -11.24 -23.05 -11.46
N ALA A 4 -10.95 -22.17 -12.42
CA ALA A 4 -10.86 -22.53 -13.82
C ALA A 4 -9.72 -23.52 -14.14
N ILE A 5 -8.56 -23.43 -13.46
CA ILE A 5 -7.49 -24.45 -13.61
C ILE A 5 -8.01 -25.82 -13.14
N LEU A 6 -8.67 -25.84 -11.98
CA LEU A 6 -9.24 -27.04 -11.38
C LEU A 6 -10.31 -27.69 -12.26
N VAL A 7 -11.19 -26.87 -12.86
CA VAL A 7 -12.32 -27.36 -13.67
C VAL A 7 -11.87 -27.78 -15.08
N MET A 8 -10.82 -27.15 -15.62
CA MET A 8 -10.31 -27.45 -16.96
C MET A 8 -9.24 -28.54 -17.00
N GLY A 9 -8.51 -28.76 -15.91
CA GLY A 9 -7.55 -29.86 -15.75
C GLY A 9 -8.25 -31.16 -15.37
N ARG A 10 -9.02 -31.76 -16.29
CA ARG A 10 -9.64 -33.09 -16.07
C ARG A 10 -8.62 -34.22 -15.89
N ASP A 11 -7.36 -33.98 -16.24
CA ASP A 11 -6.26 -34.93 -16.13
C ASP A 11 -5.05 -34.28 -15.41
N PRO A 12 -4.78 -34.66 -14.14
CA PRO A 12 -3.65 -34.15 -13.35
C PRO A 12 -2.28 -34.40 -13.99
N THR A 13 -2.16 -35.35 -14.92
CA THR A 13 -0.91 -35.66 -15.61
C THR A 13 -0.52 -34.62 -16.67
N GLN A 14 -1.41 -33.68 -16.99
CA GLN A 14 -1.08 -32.57 -17.91
C GLN A 14 -0.18 -31.53 -17.24
N PHE A 15 -0.22 -31.40 -15.91
CA PHE A 15 0.56 -30.40 -15.18
C PHE A 15 2.07 -30.66 -15.20
N SER A 16 2.50 -31.89 -15.44
CA SER A 16 3.91 -32.27 -15.58
C SER A 16 4.41 -32.21 -17.03
N LYS A 17 3.58 -31.76 -17.97
CA LYS A 17 3.92 -31.67 -19.40
C LYS A 17 4.20 -30.21 -19.80
N PRO A 18 5.09 -29.97 -20.78
CA PRO A 18 5.27 -28.64 -21.36
C PRO A 18 3.97 -28.06 -21.95
N PRO A 19 3.71 -26.75 -21.79
CA PRO A 19 4.52 -25.75 -21.07
C PRO A 19 4.13 -25.58 -19.58
N LEU A 20 3.23 -26.41 -19.04
CA LEU A 20 2.65 -26.24 -17.70
C LEU A 20 3.64 -26.56 -16.58
N ASP A 21 4.56 -27.49 -16.84
CA ASP A 21 5.71 -27.84 -15.99
C ASP A 21 6.56 -26.62 -15.60
N ARG A 22 6.63 -25.60 -16.46
CA ARG A 22 7.28 -24.31 -16.18
C ARG A 22 6.31 -23.26 -15.67
N LEU A 23 5.15 -23.09 -16.31
CA LEU A 23 4.22 -22.00 -16.02
C LEU A 23 3.63 -22.06 -14.60
N ILE A 24 3.45 -23.26 -14.05
CA ILE A 24 2.86 -23.44 -12.72
C ILE A 24 3.85 -23.08 -11.61
N PRO A 25 5.09 -23.58 -11.58
CA PRO A 25 6.10 -23.11 -10.64
C PRO A 25 6.29 -21.59 -10.71
N GLU A 26 6.33 -21.00 -11.90
CA GLU A 26 6.44 -19.53 -12.03
C GLU A 26 5.20 -18.80 -11.47
N LEU A 27 3.98 -19.32 -11.69
CA LEU A 27 2.77 -18.76 -11.07
C LEU A 27 2.87 -18.83 -9.54
N LEU A 28 3.27 -19.97 -8.99
CA LEU A 28 3.47 -20.14 -7.55
C LEU A 28 4.54 -19.19 -7.02
N GLU A 29 5.65 -18.97 -7.74
CA GLU A 29 6.65 -17.98 -7.35
C GLU A 29 6.07 -16.56 -7.34
N ARG A 30 5.25 -16.20 -8.35
CA ARG A 30 4.55 -14.91 -8.40
C ARG A 30 3.55 -14.75 -7.26
N ASP A 31 2.85 -15.82 -6.85
CA ASP A 31 1.96 -15.78 -5.70
C ASP A 31 2.72 -15.40 -4.42
N VAL A 32 3.92 -15.94 -4.20
CA VAL A 32 4.75 -15.56 -3.03
C VAL A 32 5.12 -14.08 -3.08
N LYS A 33 5.64 -13.60 -4.22
CA LYS A 33 5.99 -12.18 -4.41
C LYS A 33 4.77 -11.26 -4.20
N ALA A 34 3.59 -11.68 -4.67
CA ALA A 34 2.35 -10.95 -4.48
C ALA A 34 1.94 -10.86 -3.00
N LEU A 35 2.14 -11.94 -2.22
CA LEU A 35 1.91 -11.94 -0.77
C LEU A 35 2.89 -11.01 -0.05
N ASP A 36 4.16 -10.99 -0.45
CA ASP A 36 5.15 -10.07 0.12
C ASP A 36 4.79 -8.60 -0.17
N VAL A 37 4.32 -8.31 -1.39
CA VAL A 37 3.79 -6.98 -1.76
C VAL A 37 2.59 -6.62 -0.91
N CYS A 38 1.63 -7.55 -0.72
CA CYS A 38 0.48 -7.31 0.16
C CYS A 38 0.91 -6.99 1.59
N ASN A 39 1.88 -7.71 2.15
CA ASN A 39 2.40 -7.46 3.49
C ASN A 39 3.06 -6.07 3.60
N ALA A 40 3.91 -5.71 2.64
CA ALA A 40 4.55 -4.39 2.61
C ALA A 40 3.51 -3.25 2.52
N ILE A 41 2.46 -3.47 1.75
CA ILE A 41 1.34 -2.55 1.62
C ILE A 41 0.53 -2.45 2.91
N THR A 42 0.24 -3.57 3.56
CA THR A 42 -0.44 -3.59 4.87
C THR A 42 0.34 -2.77 5.89
N HIS A 43 1.67 -2.92 5.97
CA HIS A 43 2.50 -2.09 6.84
C HIS A 43 2.46 -0.61 6.47
N GLY A 44 2.46 -0.27 5.17
CA GLY A 44 2.28 1.11 4.72
C GLY A 44 0.95 1.70 5.20
N VAL A 45 -0.15 0.94 5.11
CA VAL A 45 -1.47 1.36 5.58
C VAL A 45 -1.52 1.48 7.11
N GLU A 46 -0.92 0.54 7.84
CA GLU A 46 -0.80 0.59 9.31
C GLU A 46 -0.05 1.85 9.78
N LEU A 47 1.00 2.24 9.05
CA LEU A 47 1.72 3.48 9.36
C LEU A 47 0.84 4.71 9.14
N VAL A 48 0.09 4.75 8.03
CA VAL A 48 -0.86 5.85 7.76
C VAL A 48 -1.94 5.93 8.85
N ARG A 49 -2.46 4.79 9.32
CA ARG A 49 -3.38 4.71 10.47
C ARG A 49 -2.76 5.21 11.76
N TYR A 50 -1.49 4.88 12.00
CA TYR A 50 -0.77 5.35 13.18
C TYR A 50 -0.70 6.90 13.20
N TRP A 51 -0.32 7.52 12.09
CA TRP A 51 -0.28 8.97 11.97
C TRP A 51 -1.66 9.62 12.10
N GLN A 52 -2.68 9.03 11.51
CA GLN A 52 -4.07 9.48 11.67
C GLN A 52 -4.49 9.51 13.15
N LYS A 53 -4.13 8.48 13.94
CA LYS A 53 -4.42 8.44 15.38
C LYS A 53 -3.69 9.54 16.14
N LEU A 54 -2.42 9.80 15.81
CA LEU A 54 -1.66 10.91 16.41
C LEU A 54 -2.30 12.26 16.10
N ALA A 55 -2.74 12.47 14.85
CA ALA A 55 -3.44 13.67 14.44
C ALA A 55 -4.78 13.83 15.19
N GLN A 56 -5.55 12.76 15.39
CA GLN A 56 -6.78 12.81 16.20
C GLN A 56 -6.53 13.20 17.66
N ILE A 57 -5.43 12.70 18.25
CA ILE A 57 -5.02 13.08 19.62
C ILE A 57 -4.68 14.57 19.65
N ALA A 58 -3.93 15.07 18.66
CA ALA A 58 -3.59 16.48 18.56
C ALA A 58 -4.84 17.37 18.41
N VAL A 59 -5.78 16.98 17.55
CA VAL A 59 -7.09 17.66 17.41
C VAL A 59 -7.81 17.70 18.77
N SER A 60 -7.93 16.55 19.44
CA SER A 60 -8.62 16.47 20.73
C SER A 60 -7.97 17.34 21.80
N ALA A 61 -6.63 17.44 21.80
CA ALA A 61 -5.88 18.27 22.74
C ALA A 61 -6.03 19.77 22.46
N LEU A 62 -6.06 20.17 21.19
CA LEU A 62 -6.18 21.57 20.76
C LEU A 62 -7.63 22.09 20.84
N GLU A 63 -8.63 21.20 20.74
CA GLU A 63 -10.05 21.53 20.98
C GLU A 63 -10.38 21.73 22.46
N GLN A 64 -9.57 21.18 23.38
CA GLN A 64 -9.74 21.45 24.80
C GLN A 64 -9.36 22.91 25.07
N ARG A 65 -10.38 23.77 25.26
CA ARG A 65 -10.17 25.10 25.84
C ARG A 65 -9.39 24.95 27.15
N PRO A 66 -8.44 25.85 27.47
CA PRO A 66 -7.75 25.78 28.75
C PRO A 66 -8.81 25.76 29.86
N ILE A 67 -8.71 24.75 30.72
CA ILE A 67 -9.53 24.62 31.92
C ILE A 67 -9.39 25.91 32.72
N GLY A 68 -10.44 26.74 32.70
CA GLY A 68 -10.67 27.80 33.68
C GLY A 68 -10.51 29.23 33.20
N GLU A 69 -11.57 29.79 32.60
CA GLU A 69 -12.00 31.14 32.98
C GLU A 69 -12.46 31.11 34.45
N GLY A 70 -11.50 31.13 35.37
CA GLY A 70 -11.77 30.88 36.77
C GLY A 70 -10.69 31.32 37.73
N GLN A 71 -9.89 32.35 37.39
CA GLN A 71 -9.08 33.05 38.38
C GLN A 71 -8.81 34.50 38.02
N ARG A 72 -9.88 35.27 37.82
CA ARG A 72 -9.84 36.70 38.13
C ARG A 72 -10.00 36.87 39.63
N GLY A 73 -8.88 37.01 40.33
CA GLY A 73 -8.86 37.47 41.72
C GLY A 73 -8.04 36.59 42.65
N LEU A 74 -6.75 36.88 42.75
CA LEU A 74 -6.05 36.91 44.04
C LEU A 74 -4.85 37.85 43.92
N GLY A 75 -4.87 38.89 44.74
CA GLY A 75 -3.82 39.88 44.83
C GLY A 75 -2.47 39.31 45.26
N ARG A 76 -1.42 39.95 44.74
CA ARG A 76 0.01 40.00 45.10
C ARG A 76 0.34 39.82 46.61
N PRO A 77 1.60 39.51 47.03
CA PRO A 77 2.85 40.07 46.46
C PRO A 77 4.15 39.22 46.45
N GLY A 78 5.00 39.50 45.47
CA GLY A 78 6.47 39.57 45.60
C GLY A 78 7.28 38.28 45.83
N GLY A 79 8.12 37.92 44.88
CA GLY A 79 9.27 37.04 45.14
C GLY A 79 9.71 36.17 43.96
N ALA A 80 10.88 36.48 43.40
CA ALA A 80 11.75 35.64 42.57
C ALA A 80 11.18 35.01 41.28
N ALA A 81 11.63 35.53 40.14
CA ALA A 81 11.51 34.89 38.84
C ALA A 81 12.24 33.53 38.85
N VAL A 82 11.48 32.44 38.79
CA VAL A 82 12.00 31.12 38.40
C VAL A 82 11.66 30.94 36.93
N ALA A 83 12.69 31.03 36.08
CA ALA A 83 12.58 30.76 34.66
C ALA A 83 12.14 29.30 34.41
N PRO A 84 11.35 29.02 33.35
CA PRO A 84 11.06 27.65 32.96
C PRO A 84 12.36 26.95 32.52
N PRO A 85 12.47 25.63 32.71
CA PRO A 85 13.69 24.91 32.34
C PRO A 85 13.85 24.96 30.82
N ARG A 86 14.92 25.62 30.38
CA ARG A 86 15.44 25.48 29.02
C ARG A 86 15.86 24.02 28.83
N ILE A 87 15.11 23.28 28.03
CA ILE A 87 15.56 22.00 27.50
C ILE A 87 16.66 22.30 26.48
N THR A 88 17.89 22.44 26.96
CA THR A 88 19.09 22.38 26.13
C THR A 88 19.42 20.91 25.93
N GLY A 89 18.86 20.34 24.87
CA GLY A 89 19.15 19.01 24.37
C GLY A 89 18.97 19.02 22.87
N THR A 90 20.08 19.29 22.17
CA THR A 90 20.21 19.26 20.73
C THR A 90 19.94 17.85 20.19
N GLU A 91 18.68 17.54 19.93
CA GLU A 91 18.21 16.62 18.89
C GLU A 91 16.90 17.24 18.40
N PRO A 92 16.76 17.62 17.11
CA PRO A 92 15.47 18.10 16.62
C PRO A 92 14.41 17.01 16.89
N PRO A 93 13.19 17.36 17.32
CA PRO A 93 12.11 16.38 17.43
C PRO A 93 12.03 15.69 16.07
N GLU A 94 12.14 14.36 16.04
CA GLU A 94 12.31 13.55 14.83
C GLU A 94 11.38 14.05 13.72
N SER A 95 11.93 14.97 12.93
CA SER A 95 11.17 15.96 12.19
C SER A 95 10.53 15.21 11.07
N PHE A 96 9.19 15.02 11.13
CA PHE A 96 8.28 14.56 10.07
C PHE A 96 9.05 13.99 8.88
N ARG A 97 9.84 12.93 9.15
CA ARG A 97 10.93 12.60 8.25
C ARG A 97 10.23 11.81 7.19
N SER A 98 9.79 12.55 6.18
CA SER A 98 9.09 12.19 4.96
C SER A 98 8.52 10.79 5.03
N LEU A 99 7.18 10.66 5.01
CA LEU A 99 6.39 9.40 5.03
C LEU A 99 6.93 8.22 4.16
N SER A 100 7.92 8.50 3.32
CA SER A 100 8.75 7.64 2.50
C SER A 100 9.85 6.81 3.20
N SER A 101 10.18 6.99 4.50
CA SER A 101 11.37 6.35 5.11
C SER A 101 11.13 5.02 5.87
N SER A 102 9.92 4.46 5.91
CA SER A 102 9.61 3.38 6.89
C SER A 102 9.77 1.93 6.43
N VAL A 103 10.20 1.67 5.19
CA VAL A 103 10.41 0.30 4.70
C VAL A 103 11.90 -0.03 4.66
N ALA A 104 12.27 -1.26 5.00
CA ALA A 104 13.67 -1.72 5.05
C ALA A 104 14.45 -1.30 3.78
N LYS A 105 15.64 -0.70 3.96
CA LYS A 105 16.54 -0.13 2.91
C LYS A 105 16.92 -1.08 1.75
N SER A 106 16.55 -2.36 1.80
CA SER A 106 16.82 -3.35 0.76
C SER A 106 15.58 -3.83 0.00
N TRP A 107 14.36 -3.51 0.45
CA TRP A 107 13.11 -3.95 -0.17
C TRP A 107 12.52 -2.86 -1.07
N SER A 108 12.08 -3.23 -2.27
CA SER A 108 11.40 -2.31 -3.19
C SER A 108 10.23 -3.00 -3.86
N ALA A 109 9.03 -2.46 -3.67
CA ALA A 109 7.82 -2.95 -4.34
C ALA A 109 7.95 -2.84 -5.87
N ALA A 110 8.63 -1.82 -6.41
CA ALA A 110 8.87 -1.68 -7.85
C ALA A 110 9.72 -2.83 -8.38
N ARG A 111 10.78 -3.22 -7.65
CA ARG A 111 11.60 -4.38 -8.02
C ARG A 111 10.80 -5.68 -7.96
N GLN A 112 9.88 -5.84 -7.01
CA GLN A 112 8.99 -7.00 -6.97
C GLN A 112 8.08 -7.06 -8.19
N ILE A 113 7.43 -5.95 -8.56
CA ILE A 113 6.59 -5.90 -9.77
C ILE A 113 7.41 -6.16 -11.04
N GLN A 114 8.62 -5.59 -11.12
CA GLN A 114 9.54 -5.86 -12.23
C GLN A 114 9.92 -7.35 -12.31
N ALA A 115 10.26 -7.97 -11.19
CA ALA A 115 10.60 -9.39 -11.13
C ALA A 115 9.41 -10.31 -11.44
N MET A 116 8.18 -9.90 -11.10
CA MET A 116 6.98 -10.65 -11.46
C MET A 116 6.66 -10.55 -12.96
N SER A 117 6.98 -9.41 -13.59
CA SER A 117 6.68 -9.12 -14.99
C SER A 117 7.77 -9.56 -15.98
N SER A 118 9.04 -9.62 -15.57
CA SER A 118 10.16 -9.92 -16.48
C SER A 118 10.05 -11.29 -17.16
N ASN A 119 9.44 -12.27 -16.48
CA ASN A 119 9.27 -13.63 -16.98
C ASN A 119 7.84 -13.90 -17.48
N LEU A 120 6.98 -12.87 -17.55
CA LEU A 120 5.59 -13.03 -17.95
C LEU A 120 5.47 -13.00 -19.49
N VAL A 121 5.65 -14.16 -20.12
CA VAL A 121 5.64 -14.30 -21.59
C VAL A 121 4.34 -14.96 -22.04
N ALA A 122 3.68 -14.36 -23.04
CA ALA A 122 2.49 -14.95 -23.65
C ALA A 122 2.84 -16.27 -24.36
N PRO A 123 2.07 -17.36 -24.16
CA PRO A 123 2.21 -18.59 -24.94
C PRO A 123 2.09 -18.31 -26.45
N ARG A 124 2.95 -18.92 -27.27
CA ARG A 124 2.99 -18.71 -28.74
C ARG A 124 2.77 -20.02 -29.50
N GLY A 125 2.16 -19.94 -30.69
CA GLY A 125 1.95 -21.11 -31.55
C GLY A 125 1.07 -22.18 -30.91
N GLY A 126 1.47 -23.46 -31.01
CA GLY A 126 0.72 -24.60 -30.45
C GLY A 126 0.58 -24.59 -28.92
N GLU A 127 1.44 -23.84 -28.21
CA GLU A 127 1.41 -23.69 -26.74
C GLU A 127 0.23 -22.87 -26.24
N ALA A 128 -0.45 -22.11 -27.12
CA ALA A 128 -1.62 -21.33 -26.75
C ALA A 128 -2.90 -22.18 -26.56
N THR A 129 -2.82 -23.49 -26.83
CA THR A 129 -3.93 -24.43 -26.67
C THR A 129 -3.95 -25.03 -25.26
N GLY A 130 -5.14 -25.29 -24.70
CA GLY A 130 -5.29 -25.89 -23.38
C GLY A 130 -5.13 -24.91 -22.21
N LEU A 131 -4.47 -25.35 -21.12
CA LEU A 131 -4.40 -24.64 -19.83
C LEU A 131 -3.35 -23.52 -19.76
N ALA A 132 -2.40 -23.47 -20.71
CA ALA A 132 -1.30 -22.51 -20.69
C ALA A 132 -1.80 -21.06 -20.80
N LEU A 133 -2.76 -20.80 -21.69
CA LEU A 133 -3.36 -19.48 -21.86
C LEU A 133 -4.08 -19.03 -20.57
N PRO A 134 -4.99 -19.81 -19.95
CA PRO A 134 -5.53 -19.50 -18.63
C PRO A 134 -4.47 -19.14 -17.59
N VAL A 135 -3.45 -19.98 -17.39
CA VAL A 135 -2.36 -19.76 -16.41
C VAL A 135 -1.64 -18.42 -16.64
N TYR A 136 -1.36 -18.11 -17.90
CA TYR A 136 -0.78 -16.83 -18.29
C TYR A 136 -1.71 -15.65 -18.01
N ILE A 137 -3.01 -15.77 -18.33
CA ILE A 137 -4.01 -14.72 -18.05
C ILE A 137 -4.07 -14.43 -16.55
N MET A 138 -4.12 -15.47 -15.72
CA MET A 138 -4.18 -15.28 -14.28
C MET A 138 -2.90 -14.65 -13.71
N SER A 139 -1.73 -15.05 -14.22
CA SER A 139 -0.47 -14.40 -13.86
C SER A 139 -0.47 -12.92 -14.25
N THR A 140 -1.03 -12.57 -15.41
CA THR A 140 -1.16 -11.18 -15.88
C THR A 140 -2.09 -10.37 -14.97
N VAL A 141 -3.24 -10.92 -14.60
CA VAL A 141 -4.18 -10.27 -13.68
C VAL A 141 -3.55 -10.07 -12.30
N LEU A 142 -2.83 -11.07 -11.78
CA LEU A 142 -2.13 -10.96 -10.50
C LEU A 142 -1.10 -9.82 -10.52
N VAL A 143 -0.24 -9.77 -11.55
CA VAL A 143 0.76 -8.70 -11.72
C VAL A 143 0.08 -7.34 -11.82
N PHE A 144 -1.00 -7.23 -12.60
CA PHE A 144 -1.74 -5.97 -12.73
C PHE A 144 -2.34 -5.51 -11.40
N VAL A 145 -2.95 -6.40 -10.63
CA VAL A 145 -3.52 -6.06 -9.31
C VAL A 145 -2.43 -5.63 -8.34
N MET A 146 -1.32 -6.35 -8.27
CA MET A 146 -0.18 -5.97 -7.42
C MET A 146 0.39 -4.61 -7.84
N TRP A 147 0.56 -4.38 -9.14
CA TRP A 147 1.04 -3.10 -9.68
C TRP A 147 0.11 -1.94 -9.30
N ALA A 148 -1.21 -2.12 -9.44
CA ALA A 148 -2.19 -1.10 -9.10
C ALA A 148 -2.21 -0.79 -7.59
N LEU A 149 -2.08 -1.81 -6.73
CA LEU A 149 -1.98 -1.64 -5.28
C LEU A 149 -0.71 -0.86 -4.90
N VAL A 150 0.42 -1.20 -5.52
CA VAL A 150 1.70 -0.50 -5.31
C VAL A 150 1.66 0.95 -5.81
N ALA A 151 0.93 1.23 -6.89
CA ALA A 151 0.74 2.60 -7.39
C ALA A 151 -0.07 3.48 -6.42
N ALA A 152 -0.94 2.88 -5.61
CA ALA A 152 -1.89 3.57 -4.76
C ALA A 152 -1.36 3.88 -3.35
N ILE A 153 -0.34 3.16 -2.86
CA ILE A 153 0.05 3.15 -1.45
C ILE A 153 1.55 3.47 -1.31
N PRO A 154 1.95 4.28 -0.31
CA PRO A 154 3.34 4.66 -0.14
C PRO A 154 4.12 3.51 0.49
N CYS A 155 4.49 2.54 -0.33
CA CYS A 155 5.31 1.39 0.03
C CYS A 155 6.66 1.40 -0.68
N GLN A 156 7.02 2.53 -1.29
CA GLN A 156 8.17 2.68 -2.17
C GLN A 156 9.13 3.76 -1.66
N GLU A 157 10.40 3.39 -1.48
CA GLU A 157 11.50 4.32 -1.72
C GLU A 157 11.50 4.76 -3.20
N ARG A 158 12.05 5.94 -3.47
CA ARG A 158 12.08 6.76 -4.71
C ARG A 158 12.44 6.09 -6.06
N ASN A 159 12.44 4.77 -6.18
CA ASN A 159 12.61 4.06 -7.44
C ASN A 159 11.26 3.96 -8.17
N GLY A 160 11.21 4.51 -9.38
CA GLY A 160 9.98 4.64 -10.16
C GLY A 160 9.22 3.32 -10.38
N LEU A 161 7.90 3.43 -10.53
CA LEU A 161 7.02 2.31 -10.81
C LEU A 161 7.14 1.90 -12.28
N THR A 162 7.38 0.62 -12.57
CA THR A 162 7.39 0.12 -13.95
C THR A 162 5.99 0.25 -14.56
N THR A 163 5.81 1.09 -15.58
CA THR A 163 4.50 1.28 -16.23
C THR A 163 4.30 0.40 -17.45
N ASN A 164 5.33 -0.33 -17.89
CA ASN A 164 5.36 -1.00 -19.19
C ASN A 164 5.56 -2.51 -19.01
N PHE A 165 4.53 -3.23 -18.57
CA PHE A 165 4.47 -4.69 -18.71
C PHE A 165 3.54 -5.07 -19.86
N GLN A 166 3.87 -6.13 -20.58
CA GLN A 166 3.17 -6.52 -21.80
C GLN A 166 1.83 -7.17 -21.47
N ILE A 167 0.73 -6.51 -21.85
CA ILE A 167 -0.61 -7.12 -21.87
C ILE A 167 -0.83 -7.75 -23.25
N PRO A 168 -1.24 -9.02 -23.32
CA PRO A 168 -1.49 -9.71 -24.59
C PRO A 168 -2.64 -9.04 -25.34
N ARG A 169 -2.38 -8.38 -26.47
CA ARG A 169 -3.41 -7.62 -27.21
C ARG A 169 -4.49 -8.50 -27.88
N GLN A 170 -4.24 -9.79 -27.96
CA GLN A 170 -5.05 -10.79 -28.67
C GLN A 170 -6.29 -11.28 -27.92
N VAL A 171 -6.48 -10.89 -26.65
CA VAL A 171 -7.64 -11.29 -25.83
C VAL A 171 -8.65 -10.14 -25.69
N GLY A 172 -9.95 -10.45 -25.71
CA GLY A 172 -11.02 -9.43 -25.78
C GLY A 172 -11.06 -8.43 -24.62
N TRP A 173 -10.53 -8.78 -23.45
CA TRP A 173 -10.44 -7.89 -22.28
C TRP A 173 -9.16 -7.05 -22.26
N ALA A 174 -8.19 -7.30 -23.14
CA ALA A 174 -6.89 -6.64 -23.13
C ALA A 174 -7.01 -5.13 -23.25
N GLN A 175 -7.89 -4.64 -24.12
CA GLN A 175 -8.08 -3.21 -24.35
C GLN A 175 -8.59 -2.48 -23.10
N ALA A 176 -9.49 -3.12 -22.34
CA ALA A 176 -9.97 -2.56 -21.08
C ALA A 176 -8.85 -2.48 -20.04
N MET A 177 -8.02 -3.53 -19.93
CA MET A 177 -6.88 -3.52 -19.01
C MET A 177 -5.79 -2.52 -19.43
N ILE A 178 -5.49 -2.40 -20.72
CA ILE A 178 -4.53 -1.41 -21.25
C ILE A 178 -5.01 0.01 -20.91
N ARG A 179 -6.28 0.33 -21.14
CA ARG A 179 -6.84 1.64 -20.76
C ARG A 179 -6.69 1.92 -19.27
N LEU A 180 -6.93 0.93 -18.41
CA LEU A 180 -6.76 1.10 -16.97
C LEU A 180 -5.30 1.32 -16.60
N GLN A 181 -4.38 0.55 -17.20
CA GLN A 181 -2.94 0.71 -17.02
C GLN A 181 -2.48 2.11 -17.44
N GLU A 182 -2.89 2.60 -18.60
CA GLU A 182 -2.56 3.93 -19.10
C GLU A 182 -3.10 5.02 -18.15
N ARG A 183 -4.37 4.91 -17.73
CA ARG A 183 -4.97 5.89 -16.81
C ARG A 183 -4.25 5.93 -15.47
N ILE A 184 -3.97 4.78 -14.87
CA ILE A 184 -3.27 4.70 -13.58
C ILE A 184 -1.82 5.19 -13.73
N ALA A 185 -1.13 4.83 -14.82
CA ALA A 185 0.24 5.25 -15.07
C ALA A 185 0.34 6.77 -15.26
N GLU A 186 -0.59 7.39 -15.99
CA GLU A 186 -0.59 8.85 -16.17
C GLU A 186 -0.90 9.60 -14.88
N GLU A 187 -1.87 9.13 -14.08
CA GLU A 187 -2.14 9.71 -12.76
C GLU A 187 -0.94 9.54 -11.81
N TRP A 188 -0.26 8.39 -11.86
CA TRP A 188 0.95 8.15 -11.08
C TRP A 188 2.10 9.09 -11.50
N LYS A 189 2.39 9.24 -12.79
CA LYS A 189 3.42 10.16 -13.31
C LYS A 189 3.13 11.63 -12.98
N LYS A 190 1.85 12.05 -13.04
CA LYS A 190 1.44 13.40 -12.63
C LYS A 190 1.75 13.66 -11.16
N LYS A 191 1.51 12.67 -10.30
CA LYS A 191 1.84 12.74 -8.87
C LYS A 191 3.35 12.66 -8.63
N GLU A 192 4.08 11.87 -9.41
CA GLU A 192 5.55 11.76 -9.33
C GLU A 192 6.23 13.10 -9.60
N LYS A 193 5.85 13.82 -10.67
CA LYS A 193 6.39 15.15 -10.98
C LYS A 193 6.19 16.17 -9.85
N LYS A 194 5.20 15.96 -8.99
CA LYS A 194 4.90 16.79 -7.83
C LYS A 194 5.60 16.30 -6.55
N GLY A 195 6.36 15.21 -6.62
CA GLY A 195 7.00 14.57 -5.47
C GLY A 195 6.04 13.76 -4.61
N THR A 196 4.82 13.49 -5.09
CA THR A 196 3.72 12.92 -4.30
C THR A 196 3.23 11.56 -4.79
N ALA A 197 4.03 10.86 -5.59
CA ALA A 197 3.73 9.53 -6.09
C ALA A 197 3.50 8.53 -4.94
N GLY A 198 2.48 7.69 -5.07
CA GLY A 198 2.11 6.68 -4.07
C GLY A 198 1.50 7.24 -2.79
N LEU A 199 1.41 8.56 -2.60
CA LEU A 199 0.77 9.14 -1.43
C LEU A 199 -0.73 9.36 -1.68
N LEU A 200 -1.56 8.87 -0.76
CA LEU A 200 -2.96 9.25 -0.64
C LEU A 200 -3.05 10.77 -0.46
N GLU A 201 -4.06 11.39 -1.06
CA GLU A 201 -4.21 12.84 -1.06
C GLU A 201 -4.38 13.37 0.36
N GLU A 202 -5.14 12.64 1.17
CA GLU A 202 -5.40 12.92 2.57
C GLU A 202 -4.12 12.87 3.41
N THR A 203 -3.22 11.91 3.13
CA THR A 203 -1.94 11.82 3.83
C THR A 203 -1.04 13.04 3.56
N GLN A 204 -1.06 13.57 2.34
CA GLN A 204 -0.29 14.78 2.00
C GLN A 204 -0.88 16.03 2.66
N ARG A 205 -2.20 16.12 2.72
CA ARG A 205 -2.87 17.24 3.42
C ARG A 205 -2.58 17.19 4.91
N MET A 206 -2.60 16.00 5.51
CA MET A 206 -2.23 15.80 6.91
C MET A 206 -0.79 16.24 7.19
N GLU A 207 0.17 15.87 6.33
CA GLU A 207 1.56 16.31 6.46
C GLU A 207 1.69 17.84 6.39
N LYS A 208 0.97 18.50 5.47
CA LYS A 208 0.97 19.98 5.37
C LYS A 208 0.39 20.66 6.61
N VAL A 209 -0.76 20.19 7.09
CA VAL A 209 -1.39 20.76 8.29
C VAL A 209 -0.50 20.53 9.51
N ALA A 210 0.12 19.36 9.62
CA ALA A 210 1.04 19.06 10.71
C ALA A 210 2.31 19.93 10.69
N LEU A 211 2.90 20.18 9.52
CA LEU A 211 4.03 21.10 9.38
C LEU A 211 3.62 22.54 9.73
N SER A 212 2.44 22.98 9.29
CA SER A 212 1.94 24.32 9.63
C SER A 212 1.66 24.49 11.13
N LEU A 213 1.12 23.46 11.80
CA LEU A 213 0.94 23.44 13.25
C LEU A 213 2.26 23.47 14.01
N MET A 214 3.30 22.81 13.48
CA MET A 214 4.65 22.85 14.04
C MET A 214 5.27 24.24 13.92
N GLU A 215 5.20 24.85 12.73
CA GLU A 215 5.65 26.23 12.51
C GLU A 215 4.90 27.22 13.42
N PHE A 216 3.60 27.02 13.61
CA PHE A 216 2.80 27.81 14.55
C PHE A 216 3.28 27.63 16.00
N ALA A 217 3.53 26.38 16.44
CA ALA A 217 4.03 26.11 17.78
C ALA A 217 5.41 26.75 18.04
N ASP A 218 6.28 26.78 17.03
CA ASP A 218 7.62 27.37 17.11
C ASP A 218 7.60 28.91 17.07
N SER A 219 6.61 29.52 16.42
CA SER A 219 6.44 30.98 16.26
C SER A 219 5.45 31.61 17.23
N PHE A 220 4.94 30.84 18.19
CA PHE A 220 3.91 31.27 19.11
C PHE A 220 4.37 32.39 20.06
N GLU A 221 3.82 33.60 19.88
CA GLU A 221 3.89 34.70 20.84
C GLU A 221 2.48 35.06 21.33
N PHE A 222 2.30 35.18 22.65
CA PHE A 222 1.02 35.54 23.25
C PHE A 222 0.70 37.04 23.06
N PRO A 223 -0.56 37.45 22.77
CA PRO A 223 -1.81 36.67 22.73
C PRO A 223 -2.11 36.10 21.34
N ALA A 224 -2.49 34.82 21.30
CA ALA A 224 -2.61 34.03 20.07
C ALA A 224 -3.84 34.37 19.21
N GLU A 225 -3.69 34.19 17.89
CA GLU A 225 -4.79 34.17 16.91
C GLU A 225 -5.62 32.88 17.08
N GLU A 226 -6.50 32.82 18.08
CA GLU A 226 -7.36 31.66 18.38
C GLU A 226 -8.18 31.17 17.16
N GLU A 227 -8.53 32.07 16.24
CA GLU A 227 -9.33 31.78 15.06
C GLU A 227 -8.55 31.00 13.98
N LEU A 228 -7.25 31.29 13.82
CA LEU A 228 -6.36 30.56 12.90
C LEU A 228 -6.17 29.11 13.37
N VAL A 229 -5.94 28.93 14.68
CA VAL A 229 -5.75 27.61 15.29
C VAL A 229 -7.03 26.78 15.18
N ALA A 230 -8.19 27.38 15.46
CA ALA A 230 -9.48 26.70 15.33
C ALA A 230 -9.73 26.22 13.89
N ALA A 231 -9.38 27.04 12.88
CA ALA A 231 -9.51 26.65 11.47
C ALA A 231 -8.58 25.49 11.10
N GLN A 232 -7.32 25.53 11.52
CA GLN A 232 -6.33 24.45 11.23
C GLN A 232 -6.69 23.14 11.93
N VAL A 233 -7.17 23.20 13.17
CA VAL A 233 -7.65 22.02 13.92
C VAL A 233 -8.87 21.41 13.26
N GLY A 234 -9.83 22.25 12.80
CA GLY A 234 -10.98 21.80 12.04
C GLY A 234 -10.59 21.14 10.70
N GLU A 235 -9.62 21.69 9.99
CA GLU A 235 -9.09 21.07 8.77
C GLU A 235 -8.45 19.70 9.06
N LEU A 236 -7.64 19.60 10.12
CA LEU A 236 -7.01 18.33 10.53
C LEU A 236 -8.05 17.27 10.92
N ALA A 237 -9.12 17.66 11.62
CA ALA A 237 -10.22 16.78 11.99
C ALA A 237 -10.94 16.22 10.76
N GLU A 238 -11.24 17.07 9.78
CA GLU A 238 -11.87 16.67 8.52
C GLU A 238 -10.98 15.74 7.69
N ILE A 239 -9.67 15.97 7.68
CA ILE A 239 -8.71 15.07 7.03
C ILE A 239 -8.73 13.70 7.72
N CYS A 240 -8.67 13.65 9.06
CA CYS A 240 -8.70 12.40 9.82
C CYS A 240 -9.99 11.60 9.57
N ARG A 241 -11.13 12.28 9.42
CA ARG A 241 -12.42 11.65 9.08
C ARG A 241 -12.40 11.02 7.70
N LYS A 242 -11.96 11.76 6.68
CA LYS A 242 -11.84 11.25 5.30
C LYS A 242 -10.86 10.06 5.20
N MET A 243 -9.77 10.11 5.95
CA MET A 243 -8.84 8.99 6.06
C MET A 243 -9.52 7.75 6.63
N GLU A 244 -10.32 7.88 7.70
CA GLU A 244 -11.04 6.75 8.28
C GLU A 244 -12.01 6.11 7.28
N GLU A 245 -12.76 6.95 6.54
CA GLU A 245 -13.70 6.51 5.50
C GLU A 245 -13.01 5.75 4.37
N GLY A 246 -11.78 6.13 3.99
CA GLY A 246 -11.02 5.51 2.90
C GLY A 246 -10.17 4.30 3.30
N LEU A 247 -9.51 4.34 4.46
CA LEU A 247 -8.55 3.32 4.88
C LEU A 247 -9.24 2.00 5.26
N GLY A 248 -10.40 2.05 5.92
CA GLY A 248 -11.14 0.85 6.32
C GLY A 248 -11.48 -0.08 5.14
N PRO A 249 -12.14 0.43 4.08
CA PRO A 249 -12.40 -0.34 2.87
C PRO A 249 -11.13 -0.85 2.17
N LEU A 250 -10.07 -0.03 2.13
CA LEU A 250 -8.80 -0.39 1.50
C LEU A 250 -8.12 -1.57 2.22
N GLU A 251 -8.03 -1.52 3.55
CA GLU A 251 -7.50 -2.63 4.37
C GLU A 251 -8.28 -3.93 4.12
N GLN A 252 -9.61 -3.83 4.02
CA GLN A 252 -10.44 -4.99 3.75
C GLN A 252 -10.17 -5.57 2.37
N GLN A 253 -10.03 -4.71 1.34
CA GLN A 253 -9.69 -5.14 -0.02
C GLN A 253 -8.32 -5.83 -0.06
N ILE A 254 -7.30 -5.28 0.62
CA ILE A 254 -5.96 -5.89 0.71
C ILE A 254 -6.05 -7.26 1.37
N ARG A 255 -6.76 -7.38 2.51
CA ARG A 255 -6.97 -8.66 3.19
C ARG A 255 -7.72 -9.68 2.32
N ASP A 256 -8.71 -9.24 1.55
CA ASP A 256 -9.46 -10.10 0.66
C ASP A 256 -8.61 -10.59 -0.52
N VAL A 257 -7.78 -9.72 -1.10
CA VAL A 257 -6.80 -10.09 -2.13
C VAL A 257 -5.79 -11.09 -1.59
N PHE A 258 -5.19 -10.83 -0.42
CA PHE A 258 -4.26 -11.74 0.25
C PHE A 258 -4.89 -13.12 0.47
N ARG A 259 -6.09 -13.17 1.06
CA ARG A 259 -6.81 -14.44 1.29
C ARG A 259 -7.12 -15.17 -0.01
N ARG A 260 -7.47 -14.46 -1.08
CA ARG A 260 -7.73 -15.05 -2.41
C ARG A 260 -6.46 -15.66 -3.01
N ILE A 261 -5.30 -15.01 -2.86
CA ILE A 261 -4.01 -15.52 -3.34
C ILE A 261 -3.62 -16.78 -2.55
N VAL A 262 -3.65 -16.73 -1.21
CA VAL A 262 -3.33 -17.90 -0.36
C VAL A 262 -4.22 -19.09 -0.69
N LYS A 263 -5.53 -18.86 -0.83
CA LYS A 263 -6.49 -19.90 -1.19
C LYS A 263 -6.18 -20.49 -2.57
N SER A 264 -5.93 -19.63 -3.57
CA SER A 264 -5.55 -20.07 -4.92
C SER A 264 -4.30 -20.93 -4.92
N ARG A 265 -3.24 -20.46 -4.25
CA ARG A 265 -1.97 -21.18 -4.14
C ARG A 265 -2.17 -22.57 -3.55
N ARG A 266 -2.95 -22.66 -2.46
CA ARG A 266 -3.29 -23.94 -1.82
C ARG A 266 -4.01 -24.86 -2.80
N GLU A 267 -5.04 -24.36 -3.46
CA GLU A 267 -5.81 -25.12 -4.46
C GLU A 267 -4.90 -25.69 -5.58
N VAL A 268 -3.93 -24.92 -6.08
CA VAL A 268 -2.97 -25.39 -7.11
C VAL A 268 -2.03 -26.46 -6.53
N LEU A 269 -1.51 -26.26 -5.33
CA LEU A 269 -0.62 -27.23 -4.67
C LEU A 269 -1.34 -28.56 -4.38
N ASP A 270 -2.60 -28.52 -3.96
CA ASP A 270 -3.41 -29.72 -3.68
C ASP A 270 -3.58 -30.59 -4.95
N VAL A 271 -3.71 -29.96 -6.13
CA VAL A 271 -3.81 -30.66 -7.42
C VAL A 271 -2.48 -31.28 -7.84
N LEU A 272 -1.39 -30.56 -7.62
CA LEU A 272 -0.05 -31.07 -7.92
C LEU A 272 0.29 -32.28 -7.03
N ASP A 273 -0.09 -32.25 -5.75
CA ASP A 273 0.06 -33.37 -4.84
C ASP A 273 -0.77 -34.60 -5.29
N GLN A 274 -2.01 -34.38 -5.73
CA GLN A 274 -2.83 -35.45 -6.31
C GLN A 274 -2.21 -36.03 -7.59
N SER A 275 -1.66 -35.18 -8.47
CA SER A 275 -0.94 -35.58 -9.67
C SER A 275 0.30 -36.44 -9.36
N ALA A 276 1.08 -36.05 -8.34
CA ALA A 276 2.25 -36.80 -7.90
C ALA A 276 1.88 -38.18 -7.34
N LYS A 277 0.78 -38.27 -6.57
CA LYS A 277 0.27 -39.54 -6.05
C LYS A 277 -0.19 -40.50 -7.14
N LEU A 278 -0.81 -39.98 -8.21
CA LEU A 278 -1.28 -40.78 -9.35
C LEU A 278 -0.14 -41.25 -10.28
N SER A 279 0.99 -40.54 -10.30
CA SER A 279 2.16 -40.89 -11.12
C SER A 279 3.17 -41.81 -10.41
N SER A 280 2.99 -42.08 -9.11
CA SER A 280 3.83 -42.98 -8.33
C SER A 280 3.57 -44.44 -8.73
N PRO A 281 4.57 -45.20 -9.24
CA PRO A 281 4.37 -46.61 -9.57
C PRO A 281 4.04 -47.40 -8.31
N VAL A 282 2.96 -48.18 -8.34
CA VAL A 282 2.63 -49.14 -7.29
C VAL A 282 3.78 -50.16 -7.24
N PRO A 283 4.49 -50.31 -6.10
CA PRO A 283 5.48 -51.37 -5.97
C PRO A 283 4.73 -52.70 -6.02
N TYR A 284 4.98 -53.48 -7.09
CA TYR A 284 4.61 -54.89 -7.19
C TYR A 284 5.66 -55.76 -6.51
#